data_AF-A0A067BYH1-F1
#
_entry.id   AF-A0A067BYH1-F1
#
_cell.length_a   1.000
_cell.length_b   1.000
_cell.length_c   1.000
_cell.angle_alpha   90.00
_cell.angle_beta   90.00
_cell.angle_gamma   90.00
#
_symmetry.space_group_name_H-M   'P 1'
#
loop_
_entity.id
_entity.type
_entity.pdbx_description
1 polymer ?
#
loop_
_entity_poly.entity_id
_entity_poly.type
_entity_poly.pdbx_seq_one_letter_code
_entity_poly.pdbx_strand_id
1 'polypeptide(L)'
;MQAVAQRCLAVIGDVRSRPPLPDITDYVFGDIQLDASHCKLCARLVEFLNDGTQTRLELFETMCDPGQRCVDANHDRLVVQHRWLKNYFQKVQPRGGVSESQLAKHVKAQRMDAEDRARVAALEILLANAQQRKGHGGATEDDEDDDEAAHSRHVKRQRRPSDR
;
A
#
# COMPACT_ATOMS: atom_id res chain seq x y z
N MET A 1 18.30 -2.46 -20.12
CA MET A 1 17.13 -2.44 -19.20
C MET A 1 15.92 -3.21 -19.72
N GLN A 2 15.46 -3.01 -20.97
CA GLN A 2 14.27 -3.67 -21.51
C GLN A 2 14.33 -5.22 -21.46
N ALA A 3 15.46 -5.82 -21.84
CA ALA A 3 15.64 -7.28 -21.79
C ALA A 3 15.62 -7.85 -20.35
N VAL A 4 16.03 -7.06 -19.34
CA VAL A 4 16.01 -7.48 -17.93
C VAL A 4 14.59 -7.43 -17.40
N ALA A 5 13.85 -6.34 -17.64
CA ALA A 5 12.46 -6.22 -17.20
C ALA A 5 11.53 -7.26 -17.86
N GLN A 6 11.76 -7.60 -19.14
CA GLN A 6 11.04 -8.70 -19.80
C GLN A 6 11.35 -10.07 -19.17
N ARG A 7 12.62 -10.35 -18.84
CA ARG A 7 13.00 -11.58 -18.13
C ARG A 7 12.40 -11.64 -16.72
N CYS A 8 12.36 -10.52 -16.00
CA CYS A 8 11.70 -10.46 -14.70
C CYS A 8 10.20 -10.80 -14.83
N LEU A 9 9.48 -10.15 -15.76
CA LEU A 9 8.06 -10.45 -15.98
C LEU A 9 7.79 -11.88 -16.45
N ALA A 10 8.70 -12.51 -17.18
CA ALA A 10 8.55 -13.92 -17.55
C ALA A 10 8.61 -14.87 -16.34
N VAL A 11 9.27 -14.46 -15.25
CA VAL A 11 9.41 -15.26 -14.02
C VAL A 11 8.30 -14.97 -13.01
N ILE A 12 7.85 -13.72 -12.90
CA ILE A 12 6.82 -13.30 -11.92
C ILE A 12 5.46 -13.00 -12.56
N GLY A 13 5.30 -13.27 -13.85
CA GLY A 13 4.11 -12.94 -14.63
C GLY A 13 2.84 -13.62 -14.12
N ASP A 14 2.97 -14.80 -13.50
CA ASP A 14 1.87 -15.55 -12.92
C ASP A 14 1.17 -14.80 -11.77
N VAL A 15 1.85 -13.83 -11.15
CA VAL A 15 1.23 -12.92 -10.16
C VAL A 15 0.10 -12.09 -10.80
N ARG A 16 0.16 -11.83 -12.12
CA ARG A 16 -0.89 -11.09 -12.83
C ARG A 16 -2.22 -11.82 -12.85
N SER A 17 -2.18 -13.12 -13.11
CA SER A 17 -3.37 -13.95 -13.31
C SER A 17 -3.88 -14.56 -12.00
N ARG A 18 -3.08 -14.50 -10.92
CA ARG A 18 -3.53 -14.97 -9.60
C ARG A 18 -4.72 -14.14 -9.13
N PRO A 19 -5.85 -14.78 -8.74
CA PRO A 19 -6.92 -14.08 -8.05
C PRO A 19 -6.41 -13.43 -6.75
N PRO A 20 -6.96 -12.28 -6.34
CA PRO A 20 -6.68 -11.74 -5.01
C PRO A 20 -7.09 -12.75 -3.94
N LEU A 21 -6.38 -12.74 -2.81
CA LEU A 21 -6.74 -13.60 -1.68
C LEU A 21 -8.10 -13.16 -1.13
N PRO A 22 -9.04 -14.10 -0.88
CA PRO A 22 -10.37 -13.76 -0.37
C PRO A 22 -10.28 -13.16 1.02
N ASP A 23 -11.12 -12.19 1.34
CA ASP A 23 -11.13 -11.56 2.66
C ASP A 23 -11.63 -12.52 3.74
N ILE A 24 -11.02 -12.41 4.93
CA ILE A 24 -11.55 -13.04 6.15
C ILE A 24 -12.53 -12.08 6.80
N THR A 25 -13.79 -12.49 6.91
CA THR A 25 -14.88 -11.66 7.45
C THR A 25 -15.25 -12.01 8.90
N ASP A 26 -14.65 -13.05 9.48
CA ASP A 26 -14.95 -13.52 10.84
C ASP A 26 -14.79 -12.42 11.91
N TYR A 27 -13.92 -11.44 11.66
CA TYR A 27 -13.68 -10.31 12.55
C TYR A 27 -14.34 -9.01 12.09
N VAL A 28 -15.27 -9.03 11.12
CA VAL A 28 -16.04 -7.85 10.70
C VAL A 28 -17.34 -7.79 11.49
N PHE A 29 -17.48 -6.82 12.38
CA PHE A 29 -18.62 -6.64 13.26
C PHE A 29 -19.47 -5.42 12.84
N GLY A 30 -19.76 -5.32 11.54
CA GLY A 30 -20.50 -4.19 10.96
C GLY A 30 -21.99 -4.14 11.32
N ASP A 31 -22.50 -5.17 12.01
CA ASP A 31 -23.84 -5.21 12.56
C ASP A 31 -23.97 -4.49 13.92
N ILE A 32 -22.84 -4.21 14.59
CA ILE A 32 -22.82 -3.44 15.84
C ILE A 32 -23.04 -1.96 15.53
N GLN A 33 -24.19 -1.44 15.95
CA GLN A 33 -24.59 -0.06 15.67
C GLN A 33 -23.89 0.94 16.60
N LEU A 34 -23.09 1.83 16.02
CA LEU A 34 -22.48 2.97 16.69
C LEU A 34 -22.37 4.14 15.71
N ASP A 35 -22.78 5.33 16.14
CA ASP A 35 -22.72 6.53 15.30
C ASP A 35 -21.28 7.05 15.20
N ALA A 36 -20.66 6.88 14.02
CA ALA A 36 -19.32 7.37 13.74
C ALA A 36 -19.21 8.91 13.77
N SER A 37 -20.31 9.63 13.55
CA SER A 37 -20.32 11.10 13.54
C SER A 37 -20.36 11.73 14.94
N HIS A 38 -20.68 10.94 15.96
CA HIS A 38 -20.83 11.42 17.34
C HIS A 38 -19.54 12.04 17.89
N CYS A 39 -18.41 11.33 17.78
CA CYS A 39 -17.10 11.83 18.20
C CYS A 39 -15.98 11.02 17.53
N LYS A 40 -14.73 11.53 17.61
CA LYS A 40 -13.54 10.88 17.04
C LYS A 40 -13.33 9.45 17.54
N LEU A 41 -13.66 9.17 18.79
CA LEU A 41 -13.48 7.83 19.36
C LEU A 41 -14.54 6.85 18.85
N CYS A 42 -15.79 7.29 18.70
CA CYS A 42 -16.83 6.49 18.04
C CYS A 42 -16.47 6.20 16.58
N ALA A 43 -15.95 7.19 15.84
CA ALA A 43 -15.44 6.97 14.49
C ALA A 43 -14.36 5.88 14.45
N ARG A 44 -13.34 5.98 15.32
CA ARG A 44 -12.27 4.96 15.41
C ARG A 44 -12.79 3.58 15.82
N LEU A 45 -13.76 3.53 16.74
CA LEU A 45 -14.36 2.27 17.15
C LEU A 45 -15.17 1.65 16.00
N VAL A 46 -15.94 2.44 15.25
CA VAL A 46 -16.65 1.98 14.05
C VAL A 46 -15.68 1.49 12.97
N GLU A 47 -14.59 2.22 12.70
CA GLU A 47 -13.52 1.79 11.79
C GLU A 47 -12.95 0.44 12.24
N PHE A 48 -12.62 0.31 13.53
CA PHE A 48 -12.13 -0.94 14.08
C PHE A 48 -13.15 -2.07 13.95
N LEU A 49 -14.43 -1.85 14.26
CA LEU A 49 -15.46 -2.87 14.17
C LEU A 49 -15.62 -3.38 12.73
N ASN A 50 -15.51 -2.49 11.74
CA ASN A 50 -15.61 -2.83 10.33
C ASN A 50 -14.32 -3.42 9.73
N ASP A 51 -13.16 -3.16 10.35
CA ASP A 51 -11.87 -3.68 9.88
C ASP A 51 -11.68 -5.16 10.25
N GLY A 52 -11.87 -6.06 9.30
CA GLY A 52 -11.66 -7.50 9.46
C GLY A 52 -10.19 -7.90 9.68
N THR A 53 -9.23 -6.99 9.46
CA THR A 53 -7.79 -7.30 9.56
C THR A 53 -7.22 -7.12 10.97
N GLN A 54 -7.98 -6.47 11.87
CA GLN A 54 -7.55 -6.18 13.23
C GLN A 54 -8.47 -6.81 14.27
N THR A 55 -7.87 -7.46 15.26
CA THR A 55 -8.55 -8.03 16.43
C THR A 55 -8.45 -7.15 17.66
N ARG A 56 -7.55 -6.15 17.67
CA ARG A 56 -7.27 -5.30 18.83
C ARG A 56 -7.16 -3.83 18.44
N LEU A 57 -7.69 -2.96 19.29
CA LEU A 57 -7.58 -1.50 19.19
C LEU A 57 -7.13 -0.93 20.53
N GLU A 58 -6.17 -0.01 20.49
CA GLU A 58 -5.69 0.73 21.66
C GLU A 58 -6.07 2.21 21.54
N LEU A 59 -6.78 2.74 22.53
CA LEU A 59 -7.15 4.15 22.63
C LEU A 59 -6.61 4.76 23.93
N PHE A 60 -6.05 5.97 23.84
CA PHE A 60 -5.44 6.71 24.97
C PHE A 60 -6.42 7.70 25.64
N GLU A 61 -7.70 7.59 25.31
CA GLU A 61 -8.75 8.52 25.72
C GLU A 61 -9.90 7.74 26.35
N THR A 62 -10.59 8.34 27.32
CA THR A 62 -11.77 7.77 27.96
C THR A 62 -12.91 7.62 26.97
N MET A 63 -13.65 6.51 27.06
CA MET A 63 -14.82 6.33 26.21
C MET A 63 -15.94 7.31 26.58
N CYS A 64 -16.70 7.76 25.58
CA CYS A 64 -17.92 8.51 25.78
C CYS A 64 -19.08 7.53 26.04
N ASP A 65 -20.16 8.02 26.64
CA ASP A 65 -21.28 7.16 27.03
C ASP A 65 -21.87 6.34 25.88
N PRO A 66 -22.05 6.87 24.64
CA PRO A 66 -22.55 6.04 23.54
C PRO A 66 -21.62 4.87 23.20
N GLY A 67 -20.31 5.11 23.16
CA GLY A 67 -19.35 4.05 22.88
C GLY A 67 -19.24 3.05 24.03
N GLN A 68 -19.32 3.51 25.29
CA GLN A 68 -19.38 2.62 26.45
C GLN A 68 -20.63 1.73 26.41
N ARG A 69 -21.81 2.30 26.17
CA ARG A 69 -23.06 1.54 26.01
C ARG A 69 -22.99 0.52 24.88
N CYS A 70 -22.34 0.88 23.77
CA CYS A 70 -22.13 -0.02 22.63
C CYS A 70 -21.28 -1.24 23.05
N VAL A 71 -20.17 -1.01 23.76
CA VAL A 71 -19.33 -2.08 24.30
C VAL A 71 -20.10 -2.97 25.26
N ASP A 72 -20.80 -2.37 26.24
CA ASP A 72 -21.51 -3.10 27.27
C ASP A 72 -22.62 -3.99 26.67
N ALA A 73 -23.32 -3.47 25.66
CA ALA A 73 -24.36 -4.21 24.92
C ALA A 73 -23.81 -5.40 24.11
N ASN A 74 -22.52 -5.41 23.80
CA ASN A 74 -21.86 -6.44 22.97
C ASN A 74 -20.72 -7.15 23.72
N HIS A 75 -20.83 -7.30 25.04
CA HIS A 75 -19.79 -7.88 25.90
C HIS A 75 -19.43 -9.34 25.59
N ASP A 76 -20.29 -10.07 24.89
CA ASP A 76 -20.04 -11.43 24.40
C ASP A 76 -19.14 -11.45 23.15
N ARG A 77 -19.04 -10.32 22.45
CA ARG A 77 -18.29 -10.13 21.21
C ARG A 77 -17.10 -9.19 21.36
N LEU A 78 -17.14 -8.29 22.34
CA LEU A 78 -16.11 -7.29 22.59
C LEU A 78 -15.64 -7.40 24.04
N VAL A 79 -14.32 -7.41 24.21
CA VAL A 79 -13.68 -7.31 25.52
C VAL A 79 -13.00 -5.95 25.62
N VAL A 80 -13.23 -5.25 26.73
CA VAL A 80 -12.51 -4.03 27.06
C VAL A 80 -11.65 -4.24 28.30
N GLN A 81 -10.37 -3.92 28.16
CA GLN A 81 -9.42 -3.91 29.27
C GLN A 81 -8.96 -2.47 29.50
N HIS A 82 -9.22 -1.98 30.70
CA HIS A 82 -8.74 -0.68 31.15
C HIS A 82 -7.38 -0.86 31.81
N ARG A 83 -6.33 -0.23 31.26
CA ARG A 83 -5.00 -0.28 31.84
C ARG A 83 -4.40 1.12 31.85
N TRP A 84 -4.30 1.70 33.04
CA TRP A 84 -3.88 3.09 33.24
C TRP A 84 -4.75 4.06 32.43
N LEU A 85 -4.15 4.82 31.52
CA LEU A 85 -4.80 5.80 30.64
C LEU A 85 -5.22 5.20 29.29
N LYS A 86 -5.19 3.86 29.15
CA LYS A 86 -5.43 3.17 27.89
C LYS A 86 -6.62 2.23 27.99
N ASN A 87 -7.45 2.30 26.96
CA ASN A 87 -8.54 1.37 26.72
C ASN A 87 -8.12 0.41 25.60
N TYR A 88 -8.05 -0.87 25.92
CA TYR A 88 -7.78 -1.93 24.96
C TYR A 88 -9.09 -2.62 24.61
N PHE A 89 -9.49 -2.53 23.35
CA PHE A 89 -10.65 -3.21 22.80
C PHE A 89 -10.16 -4.43 22.07
N GLN A 90 -10.83 -5.56 22.28
CA GLN A 90 -10.51 -6.81 21.61
C GLN A 90 -11.79 -7.44 21.07
N LYS A 91 -11.76 -7.85 19.80
CA LYS A 91 -12.81 -8.68 19.21
C LYS A 91 -12.65 -10.11 19.72
N VAL A 92 -13.72 -10.65 20.28
CA VAL A 92 -13.80 -12.06 20.68
C VAL A 92 -13.80 -12.90 19.41
N GLN A 93 -12.98 -13.96 19.39
CA GLN A 93 -12.98 -14.90 18.29
C GLN A 93 -14.37 -15.56 18.17
N PRO A 94 -15.02 -15.50 16.99
CA PRO A 94 -16.28 -16.20 16.78
C PRO A 94 -16.09 -17.71 16.94
N ARG A 95 -17.11 -18.39 17.47
CA ARG A 95 -17.09 -19.85 17.59
C ARG A 95 -16.96 -20.50 16.22
N GLY A 96 -15.93 -21.32 16.04
CA GLY A 96 -15.64 -21.98 14.76
C GLY A 96 -15.00 -21.08 13.70
N GLY A 97 -14.77 -19.80 13.99
CA GLY A 97 -14.07 -18.87 13.10
C GLY A 97 -12.55 -19.01 13.17
N VAL A 98 -11.86 -18.31 12.28
CA VAL A 98 -10.39 -18.29 12.24
C VAL A 98 -9.78 -17.78 13.54
N SER A 99 -8.64 -18.33 13.92
CA SER A 99 -7.84 -17.82 15.04
C SER A 99 -7.13 -16.52 14.68
N GLU A 100 -6.76 -15.73 15.70
CA GLU A 100 -5.94 -14.53 15.55
C GLU A 100 -4.62 -14.81 14.80
N SER A 101 -4.02 -15.98 15.03
CA SER A 101 -2.79 -16.40 14.33
C SER A 101 -3.01 -16.67 12.84
N GLN A 102 -4.18 -17.21 12.47
CA GLN A 102 -4.55 -17.45 11.07
C GLN A 102 -4.86 -16.12 10.38
N LEU A 103 -5.58 -15.21 11.06
CA LEU A 103 -5.80 -13.86 10.55
C LEU A 103 -4.47 -13.14 10.30
N ALA A 104 -3.55 -13.14 11.26
CA ALA A 104 -2.26 -12.48 11.11
C ALA A 104 -1.44 -13.03 9.92
N LYS A 105 -1.45 -14.35 9.71
CA LYS A 105 -0.83 -14.98 8.53
C LYS A 105 -1.53 -14.55 7.24
N HIS A 106 -2.84 -14.49 7.24
CA HIS A 106 -3.64 -14.10 6.08
C HIS A 106 -3.41 -12.64 5.70
N VAL A 107 -3.48 -11.70 6.65
CA VAL A 107 -3.20 -10.28 6.44
C VAL A 107 -1.77 -10.07 5.92
N LYS A 108 -0.80 -10.82 6.45
CA LYS A 108 0.57 -10.81 5.93
C LYS A 108 0.62 -11.29 4.47
N ALA A 109 -0.10 -12.36 4.13
CA ALA A 109 -0.15 -12.88 2.78
C ALA A 109 -0.84 -11.89 1.80
N GLN A 110 -1.92 -11.23 2.21
CA GLN A 110 -2.58 -10.17 1.44
C GLN A 110 -1.63 -9.00 1.18
N ARG A 111 -0.89 -8.56 2.19
CA ARG A 111 0.12 -7.50 2.03
C ARG A 111 1.20 -7.89 1.03
N MET A 112 1.72 -9.12 1.12
CA MET A 112 2.71 -9.63 0.17
C MET A 112 2.16 -9.71 -1.26
N ASP A 113 0.91 -10.19 -1.44
CA ASP A 113 0.24 -10.20 -2.75
C ASP A 113 0.13 -8.79 -3.35
N ALA A 114 -0.28 -7.81 -2.54
CA ALA A 114 -0.39 -6.42 -2.97
C ALA A 114 0.98 -5.83 -3.38
N GLU A 115 2.04 -6.09 -2.60
CA GLU A 115 3.40 -5.65 -2.91
C GLU A 115 3.91 -6.28 -4.22
N ASP A 116 3.68 -7.58 -4.43
CA ASP A 116 4.11 -8.27 -5.63
C ASP A 116 3.38 -7.74 -6.87
N ARG A 117 2.06 -7.50 -6.79
CA ARG A 117 1.30 -6.84 -7.86
C ARG A 117 1.81 -5.44 -8.16
N ALA A 118 2.12 -4.64 -7.14
CA ALA A 118 2.67 -3.30 -7.34
C ALA A 118 4.01 -3.32 -8.06
N ARG A 119 4.88 -4.30 -7.76
CA ARG A 119 6.16 -4.50 -8.47
C ARG A 119 5.96 -4.90 -9.93
N VAL A 120 5.02 -5.81 -10.20
CA VAL A 120 4.68 -6.21 -11.58
C VAL A 120 4.18 -5.00 -12.39
N ALA A 121 3.27 -4.20 -11.83
CA ALA A 121 2.77 -2.98 -12.46
C ALA A 121 3.90 -1.96 -12.73
N ALA A 122 4.83 -1.78 -11.79
CA ALA A 122 5.98 -0.90 -11.99
C ALA A 122 6.90 -1.38 -13.14
N LEU A 123 7.13 -2.70 -13.26
CA LEU A 123 7.92 -3.26 -14.37
C LEU A 123 7.23 -3.07 -15.73
N GLU A 124 5.91 -3.17 -15.77
CA GLU A 124 5.12 -2.88 -16.98
C GLU A 124 5.28 -1.45 -17.45
N ILE A 125 5.16 -0.49 -16.53
CA ILE A 125 5.34 0.93 -16.82
C ILE A 125 6.75 1.19 -17.36
N LEU A 126 7.78 0.58 -16.77
CA LEU A 126 9.16 0.71 -17.25
C LEU A 126 9.34 0.15 -18.67
N LEU A 127 8.68 -0.95 -19.01
CA LEU A 127 8.73 -1.53 -20.34
C LEU A 127 8.00 -0.68 -21.38
N ALA A 128 6.80 -0.19 -21.05
CA ALA A 128 6.02 0.69 -21.90
C ALA A 128 6.81 1.98 -22.23
N ASN A 129 7.40 2.60 -21.20
CA ASN A 129 8.26 3.79 -21.37
C ASN A 129 9.49 3.50 -22.24
N ALA A 130 10.10 2.32 -22.10
CA ALA A 130 11.26 1.94 -22.92
C ALA A 130 10.88 1.71 -24.40
N GLN A 131 9.70 1.15 -24.67
CA GLN A 131 9.18 0.95 -26.02
C GLN A 131 8.85 2.28 -26.69
N GLN A 132 8.22 3.21 -25.96
CA GLN A 132 7.88 4.55 -26.47
C GLN A 132 9.14 5.36 -26.86
N ARG A 133 10.20 5.29 -26.05
CA ARG A 133 11.49 5.96 -26.38
C ARG A 133 12.14 5.40 -27.64
N LYS A 134 12.04 4.09 -27.89
CA LYS A 134 12.53 3.48 -29.14
C LYS A 134 11.72 3.94 -30.36
N GLY A 135 10.42 4.14 -30.20
CA GLY A 135 9.56 4.64 -31.29
C GLY A 135 9.74 6.13 -31.61
N HIS A 136 10.36 6.92 -30.73
CA HIS A 136 10.61 8.37 -30.96
C HIS A 136 12.08 8.70 -31.31
N GLY A 137 13.02 7.76 -31.14
CA GLY A 137 14.43 7.94 -31.48
C GLY A 137 14.82 7.56 -32.91
N GLY A 138 13.86 7.18 -33.76
CA GLY A 138 14.10 6.76 -35.15
C GLY A 138 13.61 7.76 -36.21
N ALA A 139 13.36 9.02 -35.84
CA ALA A 139 12.82 10.04 -36.76
C ALA A 139 13.77 11.24 -36.97
N THR A 140 15.05 11.11 -36.63
CA THR A 140 16.07 12.13 -36.88
C THR A 140 17.41 11.47 -37.20
N GLU A 141 17.49 10.74 -38.31
CA GLU A 141 18.75 10.35 -38.92
C GLU A 141 18.43 9.94 -40.36
N ASP A 142 18.50 10.93 -41.25
CA ASP A 142 18.82 10.84 -42.68
C ASP A 142 19.00 12.29 -43.17
N ASP A 143 20.25 12.73 -43.27
CA ASP A 143 20.76 13.55 -44.39
C ASP A 143 22.28 13.71 -44.20
N GLU A 144 22.95 12.68 -44.71
CA GLU A 144 24.21 12.60 -45.46
C GLU A 144 25.34 13.62 -45.22
N ASP A 145 26.53 13.02 -45.08
CA ASP A 145 27.87 13.60 -45.13
C ASP A 145 28.13 14.43 -46.40
N ASP A 146 28.82 15.56 -46.25
CA ASP A 146 29.70 16.09 -47.30
C ASP A 146 30.97 16.68 -46.65
N ASP A 147 32.07 15.97 -46.84
CA ASP A 147 33.44 16.35 -46.45
C ASP A 147 33.95 17.48 -47.35
N GLU A 148 34.39 18.62 -46.81
CA GLU A 148 35.79 19.09 -46.92
C GLU A 148 36.03 20.51 -46.36
N ALA A 149 37.21 20.63 -45.73
CA ALA A 149 38.07 21.81 -45.64
C ALA A 149 37.58 23.07 -44.88
N ALA A 150 38.16 23.28 -43.68
CA ALA A 150 39.23 24.28 -43.47
C ALA A 150 39.33 24.76 -42.00
N HIS A 151 40.49 24.49 -41.43
CA HIS A 151 41.28 25.40 -40.58
C HIS A 151 40.73 25.98 -39.26
N SER A 152 41.45 25.58 -38.21
CA SER A 152 42.10 26.46 -37.22
C SER A 152 41.30 26.98 -36.01
N ARG A 153 41.76 26.50 -34.84
CA ARG A 153 42.10 27.28 -33.63
C ARG A 153 41.04 28.25 -33.10
N HIS A 154 40.49 27.95 -31.91
CA HIS A 154 40.95 28.63 -30.69
C HIS A 154 40.35 28.03 -29.41
N VAL A 155 41.26 27.63 -28.52
CA VAL A 155 41.01 27.46 -27.10
C VAL A 155 40.70 28.83 -26.49
N LYS A 156 39.56 28.96 -25.80
CA LYS A 156 39.42 29.91 -24.67
C LYS A 156 38.61 29.29 -23.53
N ARG A 157 39.35 28.69 -22.60
CA ARG A 157 38.98 28.60 -21.18
C ARG A 157 38.59 30.00 -20.68
N GLN A 158 37.38 30.17 -20.18
CA GLN A 158 37.07 31.27 -19.27
C GLN A 158 36.84 30.70 -17.87
N ARG A 159 37.84 30.90 -17.01
CA ARG A 159 37.70 30.88 -15.55
C ARG A 159 36.79 32.06 -15.16
N ARG A 160 35.75 31.81 -14.39
CA ARG A 160 35.13 32.87 -13.57
C ARG A 160 35.91 32.97 -12.25
N PRO A 161 36.30 34.18 -11.83
CA PRO A 161 36.87 34.40 -10.51
C PRO A 161 35.76 34.52 -9.46
N SER A 162 36.02 33.92 -8.31
CA SER A 162 35.34 34.16 -7.05
C SER A 162 35.87 35.46 -6.45
N ASP A 163 34.96 36.32 -6.01
CA ASP A 163 35.13 37.41 -5.05
C ASP A 163 33.71 37.93 -4.78
N ARG A 164 33.27 38.34 -3.59
CA ARG A 164 33.76 38.28 -2.22
C ARG A 164 32.56 38.70 -1.35
#